data_AF-A0A3Q0IXG8-F1
#
_entry.id   AF-A0A3Q0IXG8-F1
#
_cell.length_a   1.000
_cell.length_b   1.000
_cell.length_c   1.000
_cell.angle_alpha   90.00
_cell.angle_beta   90.00
_cell.angle_gamma   90.00
#
_symmetry.space_group_name_H-M   'P 1'
#
loop_
_entity.id
_entity.type
_entity.pdbx_description
1 polymer ?
#
loop_
_entity_poly.entity_id
_entity_poly.type
_entity_poly.pdbx_seq_one_letter_code
_entity_poly.pdbx_strand_id
1 'polypeptide(L)'
;MAVSIIFCLHYSISSHCQLDGPLQFLPGYPFQPRKSHDSDYVREYLHLRSRTKSFASLLRLRSFMTQYTHQYFHQQGFVNIHTPILTSNDCEGAGEVFTVIPDSELTPSQEQINKDKNPMRGTSSPILDPKETFFGEKAYLTVSGQLHLEAMARSLSKVYTLNPTFRAENSKSRLHLAEFYMIEAELAFLDNIHDLCNTIEQFIKSVLNRVLESHEEELLTYRKLINLANITDLQCIHDNPFIRMSYSAAVTILTRHGFDVNPDSGLSKQHELFLVKYTNNVPIFIINWPKHVKPFYMKRSGEDPDQVLAVDLLCPLVGEVCGGGLREDDYSILQSTLYEQGLQEKLDWYLELRKFGNVPTGGFGVGLERFVQVVLGQENIKDVIPYPRYPHHCKLYVPTLSPIKSKDRMSLPTHPDSPANSFCSSNNSKQKLVRHWLGHQTIGSSRTVSTVAAPPPAPSPVFICAPAPFYTSPMAYLTPSDRLVLVKP
;
A
#
# COMPACT_ATOMS: atom_id res chain seq x y z
N MET A 1 36.78 15.63 -10.24
CA MET A 1 36.35 14.52 -11.11
C MET A 1 36.08 13.30 -10.23
N ALA A 2 34.83 12.90 -10.06
CA ALA A 2 34.42 11.56 -9.64
C ALA A 2 32.94 11.41 -9.99
N VAL A 3 32.60 10.38 -10.76
CA VAL A 3 31.23 10.01 -11.11
C VAL A 3 30.88 8.87 -10.17
N SER A 4 30.10 9.13 -9.12
CA SER A 4 29.55 8.08 -8.27
C SER A 4 28.42 7.38 -9.03
N ILE A 5 28.76 6.25 -9.65
CA ILE A 5 27.81 5.23 -10.09
C ILE A 5 27.51 4.37 -8.86
N ILE A 6 26.25 4.38 -8.42
CA ILE A 6 25.77 3.59 -7.30
C ILE A 6 25.45 2.19 -7.81
N PHE A 7 26.35 1.25 -7.55
CA PHE A 7 26.04 -0.17 -7.38
C PHE A 7 26.23 -0.50 -5.90
N CYS A 8 25.39 -1.38 -5.34
CA CYS A 8 25.57 -1.93 -4.00
C CYS A 8 27.01 -2.45 -3.82
N LEU A 9 27.80 -1.82 -2.97
CA LEU A 9 29.18 -2.22 -2.68
C LEU A 9 29.25 -2.86 -1.28
N HIS A 10 29.43 -4.18 -1.28
CA HIS A 10 30.27 -4.83 -0.28
C HIS A 10 31.67 -4.21 -0.39
N TYR A 11 32.19 -3.63 0.70
CA TYR A 11 33.52 -3.03 0.72
C TYR A 11 34.59 -4.12 0.75
N SER A 12 35.22 -4.35 -0.40
CA SER A 12 36.63 -4.72 -0.48
C SER A 12 37.26 -3.79 -1.51
N ILE A 13 38.21 -2.95 -1.10
CA ILE A 13 38.85 -1.98 -1.99
C ILE A 13 39.80 -2.77 -2.91
N SER A 14 39.26 -3.29 -4.00
CA SER A 14 40.02 -3.78 -5.14
C SER A 14 40.56 -2.58 -5.92
N SER A 15 41.87 -2.57 -6.22
CA SER A 15 42.50 -1.61 -7.13
C SER A 15 42.09 -1.79 -8.59
N HIS A 16 41.22 -2.76 -8.89
CA HIS A 16 40.75 -3.09 -10.23
C HIS A 16 39.28 -2.69 -10.39
N CYS A 17 39.02 -1.77 -11.33
CA CYS A 17 37.68 -1.47 -11.81
C CYS A 17 37.37 -2.44 -12.96
N GLN A 18 36.39 -3.33 -12.75
CA GLN A 18 35.86 -4.20 -13.79
C GLN A 18 34.55 -3.61 -14.32
N LEU A 19 34.42 -3.54 -15.64
CA LEU A 19 33.15 -3.19 -16.27
C LEU A 19 32.29 -4.45 -16.35
N ASP A 20 31.26 -4.54 -15.51
CA ASP A 20 30.41 -5.74 -15.41
C ASP A 20 29.38 -5.87 -16.55
N GLY A 21 29.33 -4.92 -17.48
CA GLY A 21 28.49 -5.01 -18.66
C GLY A 21 28.65 -3.83 -19.60
N PRO A 22 28.24 -3.98 -20.87
CA PRO A 22 28.30 -2.89 -21.83
C PRO A 22 27.41 -1.74 -21.35
N LEU A 23 28.03 -0.61 -20.99
CA LEU A 23 27.31 0.63 -20.76
C LEU A 23 26.91 1.16 -22.14
N GLN A 24 25.72 0.76 -22.60
CA GLN A 24 25.06 1.48 -23.68
C GLN A 24 24.69 2.86 -23.12
N PHE A 25 25.64 3.79 -23.10
CA PHE A 25 25.37 5.22 -23.04
C PHE A 25 24.78 5.61 -24.40
N LEU A 26 23.64 4.98 -24.72
CA LEU A 26 22.87 5.30 -25.89
C LEU A 26 22.33 6.70 -25.65
N PRO A 27 22.39 7.58 -26.65
CA PRO A 27 21.56 8.77 -26.64
C PRO A 27 20.10 8.27 -26.56
N GLY A 28 19.54 8.28 -25.34
CA GLY A 28 18.37 7.48 -24.98
C GLY A 28 18.14 7.29 -23.47
N TYR A 29 19.16 7.22 -22.59
CA TYR A 29 18.86 7.14 -21.15
C TYR A 29 18.14 8.41 -20.66
N PRO A 30 16.93 8.31 -20.07
CA PRO A 30 16.09 9.48 -19.81
C PRO A 30 16.64 10.37 -18.69
N PHE A 31 17.33 9.79 -17.71
CA PHE A 31 17.79 10.51 -16.52
C PHE A 31 19.23 10.98 -16.65
N GLN A 32 19.44 12.13 -17.26
CA GLN A 32 20.77 12.74 -17.37
C GLN A 32 21.45 12.87 -16.00
N PRO A 33 22.71 12.43 -15.85
CA PRO A 33 23.46 12.60 -14.60
C PRO A 33 23.54 14.07 -14.20
N ARG A 34 23.45 14.35 -12.89
CA ARG A 34 23.53 15.70 -12.29
C ARG A 34 22.42 16.68 -12.73
N LYS A 35 21.43 16.24 -13.50
CA LYS A 35 20.23 17.00 -13.81
C LYS A 35 19.09 16.54 -12.90
N SER A 36 18.35 17.50 -12.33
CA SER A 36 17.08 17.19 -11.67
C SER A 36 15.98 17.04 -12.71
N HIS A 37 15.07 16.10 -12.50
CA HIS A 37 13.96 15.82 -13.38
C HIS A 37 12.67 15.98 -12.59
N ASP A 38 11.69 16.65 -13.18
CA ASP A 38 10.35 16.80 -12.63
C ASP A 38 9.65 15.43 -12.51
N SER A 39 8.86 15.25 -11.45
CA SER A 39 8.03 14.08 -11.18
C SER A 39 7.13 13.65 -12.34
N ASP A 40 6.56 14.58 -13.13
CA ASP A 40 5.78 14.23 -14.33
C ASP A 40 6.65 13.50 -15.35
N TYR A 41 7.83 14.03 -15.68
CA TYR A 41 8.80 13.36 -16.56
C TYR A 41 9.30 12.04 -15.99
N VAL A 42 9.55 11.97 -14.67
CA VAL A 42 9.98 10.74 -14.01
C VAL A 42 8.90 9.65 -14.08
N ARG A 43 7.62 10.01 -14.04
CA ARG A 43 6.49 9.08 -14.19
C ARG A 43 6.37 8.49 -15.60
N GLU A 44 6.92 9.14 -16.63
CA GLU A 44 6.99 8.55 -17.97
C GLU A 44 7.91 7.33 -18.03
N TYR A 45 8.84 7.17 -17.08
CA TYR A 45 9.82 6.08 -17.07
C TYR A 45 9.78 5.28 -15.77
N LEU A 46 8.60 4.77 -15.39
CA LEU A 46 8.38 4.00 -14.15
C LEU A 46 9.39 2.84 -13.94
N HIS A 47 9.80 2.17 -15.02
CA HIS A 47 10.76 1.06 -14.98
C HIS A 47 12.20 1.50 -14.66
N LEU A 48 12.53 2.78 -14.82
CA LEU A 48 13.87 3.33 -14.53
C LEU A 48 13.87 4.30 -13.35
N ARG A 49 12.72 4.83 -12.91
CA ARG A 49 12.69 5.93 -11.94
C ARG A 49 13.32 5.60 -10.59
N SER A 50 13.38 4.33 -10.20
CA SER A 50 14.14 3.87 -9.02
C SER A 50 15.63 4.19 -9.08
N ARG A 51 16.16 4.58 -10.25
CA ARG A 51 17.55 5.03 -10.43
C ARG A 51 17.73 6.53 -10.15
N THR A 52 16.64 7.30 -9.96
CA THR A 52 16.75 8.68 -9.48
C THR A 52 17.00 8.67 -7.97
N LYS A 53 17.76 9.65 -7.48
CA LYS A 53 18.12 9.71 -6.06
C LYS A 53 16.89 9.85 -5.15
N SER A 54 15.95 10.71 -5.53
CA SER A 54 14.74 10.98 -4.76
C SER A 54 13.85 9.73 -4.66
N PHE A 55 13.58 9.07 -5.78
CA PHE A 55 12.70 7.90 -5.77
C PHE A 55 13.37 6.69 -5.09
N ALA A 56 14.67 6.48 -5.28
CA ALA A 56 15.41 5.44 -4.56
C ALA A 56 15.32 5.63 -3.03
N SER A 57 15.47 6.88 -2.57
CA SER A 57 15.34 7.24 -1.16
C SER A 57 13.93 7.02 -0.63
N LEU A 58 12.92 7.45 -1.39
CA LEU A 58 11.52 7.19 -1.08
C LEU A 58 11.22 5.70 -0.92
N LEU A 59 11.72 4.83 -1.81
CA LEU A 59 11.47 3.40 -1.73
C LEU A 59 12.08 2.77 -0.47
N ARG A 60 13.26 3.23 -0.04
CA ARG A 60 13.87 2.79 1.22
C ARG A 60 13.04 3.24 2.42
N LEU A 61 12.66 4.51 2.48
CA LEU A 61 11.85 5.06 3.58
C LEU A 61 10.47 4.37 3.65
N ARG A 62 9.81 4.15 2.51
CA ARG A 62 8.58 3.36 2.43
C ARG A 62 8.79 1.95 2.98
N SER A 63 9.88 1.27 2.60
CA SER A 63 10.21 -0.07 3.12
C SER A 63 10.39 -0.06 4.63
N PHE A 64 11.06 0.95 5.19
CA PHE A 64 11.21 1.09 6.65
C PHE A 64 9.87 1.34 7.32
N MET A 65 9.01 2.20 6.76
CA MET A 65 7.65 2.42 7.29
C MET A 65 6.84 1.12 7.30
N THR A 66 6.88 0.32 6.24
CA THR A 66 6.23 -1.00 6.19
C THR A 66 6.77 -1.94 7.28
N GLN A 67 8.10 -1.99 7.45
CA GLN A 67 8.72 -2.79 8.51
C GLN A 67 8.27 -2.33 9.91
N TYR A 68 8.25 -1.02 10.17
CA TYR A 68 7.84 -0.46 11.46
C TYR A 68 6.35 -0.64 11.74
N THR A 69 5.51 -0.66 10.71
CA THR A 69 4.10 -1.06 10.85
C THR A 69 4.00 -2.48 11.39
N HIS A 70 4.66 -3.45 10.76
CA HIS A 70 4.65 -4.83 11.25
C HIS A 70 5.24 -4.96 12.66
N GLN A 71 6.33 -4.24 12.93
CA GLN A 71 6.96 -4.23 14.25
C GLN A 71 6.01 -3.71 15.33
N TYR A 72 5.33 -2.59 15.09
CA TYR A 72 4.36 -2.02 16.03
C TYR A 72 3.25 -3.02 16.36
N PHE A 73 2.59 -3.56 15.35
CA PHE A 73 1.48 -4.48 15.57
C PHE A 73 1.93 -5.76 16.29
N HIS A 74 3.10 -6.30 15.93
CA HIS A 74 3.67 -7.44 16.65
C HIS A 74 3.93 -7.12 18.14
N GLN A 75 4.53 -5.96 18.43
CA GLN A 75 4.81 -5.54 19.81
C GLN A 75 3.54 -5.27 20.63
N GLN A 76 2.45 -4.85 19.98
CA GLN A 76 1.14 -4.64 20.61
C GLN A 76 0.29 -5.91 20.71
N GLY A 77 0.84 -7.07 20.31
CA GLY A 77 0.20 -8.37 20.40
C GLY A 77 -0.86 -8.65 19.33
N PHE A 78 -0.83 -7.93 18.20
CA PHE A 78 -1.72 -8.20 17.07
C PHE A 78 -1.22 -9.37 16.23
N VAL A 79 -2.16 -10.16 15.71
CA VAL A 79 -1.90 -11.21 14.73
C VAL A 79 -2.10 -10.67 13.31
N ASN A 80 -1.12 -10.88 12.42
CA ASN A 80 -1.27 -10.54 11.01
C ASN A 80 -2.17 -11.54 10.30
N ILE A 81 -3.22 -11.06 9.64
CA ILE A 81 -4.23 -11.84 8.94
C ILE A 81 -4.23 -11.44 7.47
N HIS A 82 -3.99 -12.41 6.58
CA HIS A 82 -4.20 -12.18 5.15
C HIS A 82 -5.68 -12.37 4.82
N THR A 83 -6.38 -11.26 4.62
CA THR A 83 -7.79 -11.26 4.17
C THR A 83 -7.89 -11.55 2.66
N PRO A 84 -9.01 -12.11 2.18
CA PRO A 84 -9.21 -12.38 0.75
C PRO A 84 -9.16 -11.12 -0.10
N ILE A 85 -8.52 -11.22 -1.28
CA ILE A 85 -8.51 -10.14 -2.29
C ILE A 85 -9.68 -10.28 -3.27
N LEU A 86 -10.02 -11.52 -3.62
CA LEU A 86 -11.23 -11.84 -4.38
C LEU A 86 -12.39 -11.95 -3.41
N THR A 87 -13.51 -11.29 -3.73
CA THR A 87 -14.69 -11.24 -2.87
C THR A 87 -15.96 -11.22 -3.72
N SER A 88 -17.03 -11.86 -3.26
CA SER A 88 -18.37 -11.70 -3.84
C SER A 88 -19.14 -10.50 -3.27
N ASN A 89 -18.57 -9.87 -2.24
CA ASN A 89 -19.10 -8.69 -1.59
C ASN A 89 -18.38 -7.43 -2.08
N ASP A 90 -19.16 -6.38 -2.40
CA ASP A 90 -18.65 -5.04 -2.68
C ASP A 90 -18.41 -4.20 -1.40
N CYS A 91 -18.48 -4.85 -0.22
CA CYS A 91 -18.23 -4.38 1.15
C CYS A 91 -19.15 -3.28 1.66
N GLU A 92 -19.38 -2.22 0.89
CA GLU A 92 -20.07 -1.00 1.33
C GLU A 92 -21.29 -0.66 0.44
N GLY A 93 -21.52 -1.39 -0.66
CA GLY A 93 -22.65 -1.16 -1.58
C GLY A 93 -22.67 0.18 -2.32
N ALA A 94 -21.69 1.06 -2.08
CA ALA A 94 -21.67 2.44 -2.61
C ALA A 94 -20.46 2.78 -3.49
N GLY A 95 -19.40 1.95 -3.49
CA GLY A 95 -18.17 2.20 -4.26
C GLY A 95 -18.15 1.53 -5.63
N GLU A 96 -17.55 2.18 -6.63
CA GLU A 96 -17.24 1.52 -7.90
C GLU A 96 -16.14 0.46 -7.68
N VAL A 97 -16.44 -0.81 -7.98
CA VAL A 97 -15.53 -1.96 -7.79
C VAL A 97 -15.04 -2.54 -9.13
N PHE A 98 -13.88 -3.19 -9.12
CA PHE A 98 -13.41 -3.98 -10.26
C PHE A 98 -14.01 -5.38 -10.22
N THR A 99 -14.77 -5.74 -11.25
CA THR A 99 -15.24 -7.12 -11.46
C THR A 99 -14.11 -8.00 -11.97
N VAL A 100 -13.97 -9.20 -11.41
CA VAL A 100 -13.00 -10.21 -11.82
C VAL A 100 -13.71 -11.31 -12.59
N ILE A 101 -13.29 -11.53 -13.84
CA ILE A 101 -13.81 -12.58 -14.72
C ILE A 101 -12.59 -13.30 -15.32
N PRO A 102 -12.49 -14.63 -15.22
CA PRO A 102 -11.44 -15.37 -15.90
C PRO A 102 -11.51 -15.22 -17.41
N ASP A 103 -10.36 -15.23 -18.08
CA ASP A 103 -10.25 -15.09 -19.54
C ASP A 103 -11.06 -16.17 -20.30
N SER A 104 -11.16 -17.36 -19.71
CA SER A 104 -11.96 -18.47 -20.24
C SER A 104 -13.45 -18.17 -20.35
N GLU A 105 -13.99 -17.24 -19.56
CA GLU A 105 -15.40 -16.84 -19.57
C GLU A 105 -15.68 -15.64 -20.48
N LEU A 106 -14.63 -14.93 -20.90
CA LEU A 106 -14.74 -13.82 -21.84
C LEU A 106 -14.73 -14.28 -23.31
N THR A 107 -14.27 -15.51 -23.56
CA THR A 107 -14.16 -16.08 -24.90
C THR A 107 -15.25 -17.14 -25.08
N PRO A 108 -16.31 -16.88 -25.85
CA PRO A 108 -17.29 -17.93 -26.15
C PRO A 108 -16.60 -19.12 -26.79
N SER A 109 -16.88 -20.32 -26.31
CA SER A 109 -16.50 -21.53 -27.03
C SER A 109 -17.09 -21.48 -28.45
N GLN A 110 -16.40 -22.01 -29.47
CA GLN A 110 -16.95 -22.06 -30.84
C GLN A 110 -18.32 -22.78 -30.92
N GLU A 111 -18.66 -23.60 -29.93
CA GLU A 111 -19.96 -24.26 -29.80
C GLU A 111 -21.09 -23.30 -29.38
N GLN A 112 -20.82 -22.26 -28.59
CA GLN A 112 -21.81 -21.23 -28.20
C GLN A 112 -22.11 -20.26 -29.36
N ILE A 113 -21.11 -19.94 -30.19
CA ILE A 113 -21.27 -19.08 -31.38
C ILE A 113 -22.28 -19.68 -32.38
N ASN A 114 -22.37 -21.01 -32.47
CA ASN A 114 -23.28 -21.68 -33.40
C ASN A 114 -24.75 -21.75 -32.91
N LYS A 115 -25.03 -21.41 -31.65
CA LYS A 115 -26.40 -21.41 -31.11
C LYS A 115 -27.07 -20.02 -31.15
N ASP A 116 -26.30 -18.93 -31.15
CA ASP A 116 -26.84 -17.57 -31.16
C ASP A 116 -26.94 -17.00 -32.59
N LYS A 117 -28.10 -17.20 -33.23
CA LYS A 117 -28.44 -16.64 -34.56
C LYS A 117 -28.88 -15.17 -34.54
N ASN A 118 -28.49 -14.35 -33.56
CA ASN A 118 -28.85 -12.92 -33.54
C ASN A 118 -27.72 -12.02 -33.00
N PRO A 119 -26.81 -11.54 -33.87
CA PRO A 119 -25.70 -10.69 -33.47
C PRO A 119 -26.10 -9.21 -33.54
N MET A 120 -27.05 -8.78 -32.71
CA MET A 120 -27.33 -7.34 -32.54
C MET A 120 -27.84 -7.03 -31.12
N ARG A 121 -26.90 -6.77 -30.21
CA ARG A 121 -27.10 -5.83 -29.10
C ARG A 121 -25.74 -5.29 -28.64
N GLY A 122 -25.56 -3.99 -28.78
CA GLY A 122 -24.38 -3.27 -28.31
C GLY A 122 -24.37 -3.11 -26.78
N THR A 123 -23.15 -2.93 -26.27
CA THR A 123 -22.81 -2.17 -25.05
C THR A 123 -23.43 -2.56 -23.71
N SER A 124 -23.73 -3.84 -23.47
CA SER A 124 -23.88 -4.35 -22.10
C SER A 124 -22.78 -5.37 -21.85
N SER A 125 -22.02 -5.22 -20.76
CA SER A 125 -21.10 -6.26 -20.25
C SER A 125 -21.78 -7.64 -20.35
N PRO A 126 -21.08 -8.71 -20.75
CA PRO A 126 -21.68 -10.03 -20.84
C PRO A 126 -22.34 -10.34 -19.49
N ILE A 127 -23.66 -10.43 -19.49
CA ILE A 127 -24.43 -10.85 -18.32
C ILE A 127 -24.21 -12.36 -18.26
N LEU A 128 -23.11 -12.76 -17.64
CA LEU A 128 -22.84 -14.17 -17.35
C LEU A 128 -23.89 -14.64 -16.33
N ASP A 129 -24.54 -15.77 -16.60
CA ASP A 129 -25.37 -16.44 -15.60
C ASP A 129 -24.46 -16.77 -14.39
N PRO A 130 -24.83 -16.40 -13.15
CA PRO A 130 -24.05 -16.72 -11.95
C PRO A 130 -23.60 -18.19 -11.89
N LYS A 131 -24.43 -19.14 -12.37
CA LYS A 131 -24.07 -20.57 -12.41
C LYS A 131 -22.94 -20.91 -13.38
N GLU A 132 -22.70 -20.04 -14.35
CA GLU A 132 -21.65 -20.18 -15.37
C GLU A 132 -20.39 -19.39 -15.02
N THR A 133 -20.41 -18.60 -13.94
CA THR A 133 -19.22 -17.90 -13.44
C THR A 133 -18.32 -18.83 -12.62
N PHE A 134 -17.01 -18.57 -12.62
CA PHE A 134 -15.99 -19.40 -11.98
C PHE A 134 -16.26 -19.72 -10.51
N PHE A 135 -16.76 -18.74 -9.76
CA PHE A 135 -17.04 -18.87 -8.34
C PHE A 135 -18.51 -19.26 -8.05
N GLY A 136 -19.33 -19.48 -9.08
CA GLY A 136 -20.78 -19.67 -8.94
C GLY A 136 -21.53 -18.38 -8.57
N GLU A 137 -20.82 -17.26 -8.49
CA GLU A 137 -21.32 -15.91 -8.25
C GLU A 137 -20.33 -14.86 -8.80
N LYS A 138 -20.77 -13.60 -8.86
CA LYS A 138 -19.90 -12.49 -9.30
C LYS A 138 -18.77 -12.28 -8.30
N ALA A 139 -17.56 -12.13 -8.80
CA ALA A 139 -16.38 -11.81 -8.00
C ALA A 139 -15.85 -10.41 -8.33
N TYR A 140 -15.26 -9.79 -7.32
CA TYR A 140 -14.71 -8.45 -7.34
C TYR A 140 -13.34 -8.43 -6.68
N LEU A 141 -12.56 -7.39 -6.96
CA LEU A 141 -11.40 -7.03 -6.14
C LEU A 141 -11.89 -6.25 -4.92
N THR A 142 -11.39 -6.64 -3.75
CA THR A 142 -11.82 -6.05 -2.48
C THR A 142 -11.46 -4.57 -2.34
N VAL A 143 -12.37 -3.82 -1.72
CA VAL A 143 -12.13 -2.44 -1.27
C VAL A 143 -11.56 -2.40 0.15
N SER A 144 -11.76 -3.46 0.95
CA SER A 144 -11.35 -3.56 2.36
C SER A 144 -11.38 -5.01 2.87
N GLY A 145 -10.46 -5.35 3.77
CA GLY A 145 -10.47 -6.60 4.53
C GLY A 145 -11.32 -6.58 5.80
N GLN A 146 -11.94 -5.44 6.16
CA GLN A 146 -12.52 -5.19 7.48
C GLN A 146 -13.47 -6.29 7.97
N LEU A 147 -14.46 -6.68 7.16
CA LEU A 147 -15.47 -7.67 7.58
C LEU A 147 -14.85 -9.02 7.97
N HIS A 148 -13.77 -9.42 7.28
CA HIS A 148 -13.02 -10.63 7.61
C HIS A 148 -12.18 -10.44 8.88
N LEU A 149 -11.60 -9.26 9.09
CA LEU A 149 -10.90 -8.95 10.34
C LEU A 149 -11.85 -8.97 11.54
N GLU A 150 -13.10 -8.53 11.40
CA GLU A 150 -14.11 -8.61 12.46
C GLU A 150 -14.44 -10.05 12.88
N ALA A 151 -14.44 -10.98 11.93
CA ALA A 151 -14.57 -12.41 12.24
C ALA A 151 -13.35 -12.92 13.00
N MET A 152 -12.14 -12.56 12.56
CA MET A 152 -10.90 -13.00 13.20
C MET A 152 -10.68 -12.38 14.58
N ALA A 153 -11.04 -11.11 14.78
CA ALA A 153 -10.92 -10.39 16.05
C ALA A 153 -11.70 -11.07 17.18
N ARG A 154 -12.86 -11.67 16.87
CA ARG A 154 -13.69 -12.41 17.85
C ARG A 154 -13.02 -13.68 18.39
N SER A 155 -11.98 -14.20 17.72
CA SER A 155 -11.22 -15.37 18.20
C SER A 155 -9.80 -15.00 18.67
N LEU A 156 -9.18 -13.97 18.08
CA LEU A 156 -7.78 -13.61 18.32
C LEU A 156 -7.61 -12.30 19.10
N SER A 157 -8.70 -11.61 19.43
CA SER A 157 -8.78 -10.33 20.16
C SER A 157 -8.16 -9.11 19.47
N LYS A 158 -6.99 -9.24 18.82
CA LYS A 158 -6.31 -8.15 18.11
C LYS A 158 -5.73 -8.67 16.80
N VAL A 159 -6.23 -8.16 15.69
CA VAL A 159 -5.81 -8.59 14.35
C VAL A 159 -5.54 -7.40 13.45
N TYR A 160 -4.63 -7.55 12.51
CA TYR A 160 -4.39 -6.55 11.48
C TYR A 160 -4.05 -7.19 10.14
N THR A 161 -4.17 -6.42 9.07
CA THR A 161 -3.69 -6.77 7.74
C THR A 161 -2.91 -5.60 7.12
N LEU A 162 -2.02 -5.92 6.21
CA LEU A 162 -1.44 -4.98 5.25
C LEU A 162 -1.66 -5.57 3.85
N ASN A 163 -2.79 -5.21 3.23
CA ASN A 163 -3.23 -5.83 1.98
C ASN A 163 -3.43 -4.78 0.88
N PRO A 164 -3.26 -5.18 -0.40
CA PRO A 164 -3.72 -4.35 -1.49
C PRO A 164 -5.25 -4.27 -1.49
N THR A 165 -5.78 -3.08 -1.75
CA THR A 165 -7.20 -2.81 -1.95
C THR A 165 -7.38 -2.00 -3.22
N PHE A 166 -8.60 -2.05 -3.76
CA PHE A 166 -8.88 -1.55 -5.09
C PHE A 166 -10.11 -0.67 -5.09
N ARG A 167 -10.11 0.40 -5.90
CA ARG A 167 -11.27 1.25 -6.16
C ARG A 167 -11.32 1.58 -7.65
N ALA A 168 -12.49 1.42 -8.27
CA ALA A 168 -12.67 1.64 -9.69
C ALA A 168 -13.13 3.06 -10.06
N GLU A 169 -13.18 3.97 -9.07
CA GLU A 169 -13.52 5.38 -9.25
C GLU A 169 -12.71 6.02 -10.39
N ASN A 170 -13.39 6.70 -11.32
CA ASN A 170 -12.73 7.42 -12.41
C ASN A 170 -12.11 8.77 -11.96
N SER A 171 -11.26 8.72 -10.93
CA SER A 171 -10.57 9.88 -10.35
C SER A 171 -9.10 9.92 -10.75
N LYS A 172 -8.65 11.04 -11.31
CA LYS A 172 -7.24 11.27 -11.71
C LYS A 172 -6.48 12.20 -10.76
N SER A 173 -7.04 12.51 -9.59
CA SER A 173 -6.47 13.51 -8.68
C SER A 173 -5.09 13.09 -8.12
N ARG A 174 -4.46 14.00 -7.36
CA ARG A 174 -3.17 13.76 -6.68
C ARG A 174 -3.30 12.88 -5.42
N LEU A 175 -4.51 12.46 -5.05
CA LEU A 175 -4.83 11.76 -3.81
C LEU A 175 -5.52 10.40 -4.01
N HIS A 176 -5.72 9.97 -5.27
CA HIS A 176 -6.40 8.73 -5.60
C HIS A 176 -5.52 7.79 -6.42
N LEU A 177 -5.61 6.50 -6.08
CA LEU A 177 -5.10 5.37 -6.83
C LEU A 177 -6.23 4.36 -6.97
N ALA A 178 -6.17 3.56 -8.04
CA ALA A 178 -7.08 2.44 -8.25
C ALA A 178 -6.62 1.15 -7.54
N GLU A 179 -5.31 1.06 -7.24
CA GLU A 179 -4.67 -0.01 -6.47
C GLU A 179 -3.76 0.66 -5.44
N PHE A 180 -3.98 0.37 -4.16
CA PHE A 180 -3.25 0.94 -3.03
C PHE A 180 -3.19 -0.05 -1.88
N TYR A 181 -2.39 0.23 -0.85
CA TYR A 181 -2.24 -0.67 0.30
C TYR A 181 -2.95 -0.07 1.52
N MET A 182 -3.78 -0.89 2.15
CA MET A 182 -4.46 -0.55 3.40
C MET A 182 -3.83 -1.30 4.56
N ILE A 183 -3.56 -0.57 5.63
CA ILE A 183 -3.25 -1.13 6.94
C ILE A 183 -4.54 -1.10 7.73
N GLU A 184 -5.14 -2.26 7.97
CA GLU A 184 -6.43 -2.34 8.67
C GLU A 184 -6.26 -3.16 9.93
N ALA A 185 -6.80 -2.67 11.05
CA ALA A 185 -6.70 -3.33 12.34
C ALA A 185 -8.06 -3.38 13.02
N GLU A 186 -8.33 -4.48 13.69
CA GLU A 186 -9.58 -4.73 14.41
C GLU A 186 -9.28 -5.29 15.81
N LEU A 187 -9.98 -4.74 16.80
CA LEU A 187 -9.81 -5.07 18.21
C LEU A 187 -11.15 -5.51 18.80
N ALA A 188 -11.13 -6.61 19.54
CA ALA A 188 -12.22 -7.04 20.39
C ALA A 188 -12.21 -6.30 21.74
N PHE A 189 -13.37 -6.28 22.40
CA PHE A 189 -13.60 -5.62 23.68
C PHE A 189 -13.37 -4.10 23.63
N LEU A 190 -13.67 -3.49 22.49
CA LEU A 190 -13.55 -2.05 22.29
C LEU A 190 -14.95 -1.42 22.20
N ASP A 191 -15.36 -0.72 23.26
CA ASP A 191 -16.68 -0.09 23.39
C ASP A 191 -16.61 1.45 23.46
N ASN A 192 -15.40 2.02 23.43
CA ASN A 192 -15.16 3.45 23.52
C ASN A 192 -14.37 3.99 22.30
N ILE A 193 -14.96 4.95 21.58
CA ILE A 193 -14.35 5.58 20.41
C ILE A 193 -13.04 6.32 20.75
N HIS A 194 -12.90 6.80 21.99
CA HIS A 194 -11.70 7.47 22.47
C HIS A 194 -10.50 6.54 22.64
N ASP A 195 -10.75 5.26 22.94
CA ASP A 195 -9.70 4.24 23.02
C ASP A 195 -9.27 3.77 21.63
N LEU A 196 -10.19 3.77 20.67
CA LEU A 196 -9.83 3.62 19.25
C LEU A 196 -8.92 4.77 18.78
N CYS A 197 -9.28 6.03 19.11
CA CYS A 197 -8.43 7.19 18.80
C CYS A 197 -7.03 7.06 19.43
N ASN A 198 -6.94 6.63 20.69
CA ASN A 198 -5.66 6.36 21.37
C ASN A 198 -4.82 5.34 20.59
N THR A 199 -5.45 4.25 20.15
CA THR A 199 -4.79 3.17 19.40
C THR A 199 -4.25 3.66 18.05
N ILE A 200 -5.04 4.46 17.32
CA ILE A 200 -4.64 5.03 16.04
C ILE A 200 -3.47 6.01 16.23
N GLU A 201 -3.56 6.91 17.21
CA GLU A 201 -2.51 7.90 17.51
C GLU A 201 -1.19 7.22 17.89
N GLN A 202 -1.25 6.21 18.76
CA GLN A 202 -0.07 5.43 19.15
C GLN A 202 0.57 4.73 17.96
N PHE A 203 -0.23 4.16 17.05
CA PHE A 203 0.28 3.54 15.83
C PHE A 203 1.02 4.55 14.93
N ILE A 204 0.36 5.65 14.59
CA ILE A 204 0.91 6.67 13.69
C ILE A 204 2.20 7.27 14.28
N LYS A 205 2.18 7.64 15.57
CA LYS A 205 3.36 8.16 16.27
C LYS A 205 4.46 7.12 16.37
N SER A 206 4.15 5.86 16.67
CA SER A 206 5.17 4.81 16.76
C SER A 206 5.94 4.64 15.45
N VAL A 207 5.25 4.63 14.30
CA VAL A 207 5.94 4.49 13.00
C VAL A 207 6.73 5.76 12.68
N LEU A 208 6.16 6.94 12.90
CA LEU A 208 6.84 8.22 12.69
C LEU A 208 8.13 8.31 13.53
N ASN A 209 8.06 7.93 14.81
CA ASN A 209 9.19 8.01 15.73
C ASN A 209 10.33 7.11 15.28
N ARG A 210 10.03 5.89 14.85
CA ARG A 210 11.05 4.96 14.37
C ARG A 210 11.74 5.47 13.11
N VAL A 211 11.02 6.15 12.22
CA VAL A 211 11.60 6.82 11.04
C VAL A 211 12.49 7.99 11.46
N LEU A 212 12.02 8.86 12.37
CA LEU A 212 12.78 10.01 12.85
C LEU A 212 14.03 9.57 13.62
N GLU A 213 13.95 8.59 14.50
CA GLU A 213 15.09 8.12 15.30
C GLU A 213 16.15 7.38 14.46
N SER A 214 15.71 6.56 13.50
CA SER A 214 16.63 5.64 12.80
C SER A 214 17.06 6.14 11.42
N HIS A 215 16.30 7.06 10.80
CA HIS A 215 16.46 7.43 9.39
C HIS A 215 16.28 8.93 9.12
N GLU A 216 16.50 9.80 10.11
CA GLU A 216 16.40 11.26 9.93
C GLU A 216 17.25 11.78 8.76
N GLU A 217 18.50 11.33 8.64
CA GLU A 217 19.41 11.80 7.59
C GLU A 217 18.89 11.46 6.18
N GLU A 218 18.38 10.25 5.99
CA GLU A 218 17.78 9.81 4.73
C GLU A 218 16.52 10.61 4.43
N LEU A 219 15.67 10.85 5.44
CA LEU A 219 14.45 11.65 5.32
C LEU A 219 14.76 13.11 4.97
N LEU A 220 15.72 13.75 5.63
CA LEU A 220 16.17 15.11 5.33
C LEU A 220 16.76 15.18 3.92
N THR A 221 17.52 14.16 3.51
CA THR A 221 18.06 14.06 2.15
C THR A 221 16.94 13.96 1.13
N TYR A 222 15.94 13.11 1.36
CA TYR A 222 14.76 12.99 0.51
C TYR A 222 14.02 14.34 0.39
N ARG A 223 13.68 14.95 1.53
CA ARG A 223 12.92 16.21 1.57
C ARG A 223 13.67 17.33 0.86
N LYS A 224 15.00 17.44 1.01
CA LYS A 224 15.83 18.37 0.22
C LYS A 224 15.74 18.13 -1.29
N LEU A 225 15.70 16.87 -1.74
CA LEU A 225 15.59 16.54 -3.17
C LEU A 225 14.24 16.93 -3.77
N ILE A 226 13.19 17.09 -2.96
CA ILE A 226 11.87 17.58 -3.36
C ILE A 226 11.63 19.06 -2.97
N ASN A 227 12.69 19.80 -2.64
CA ASN A 227 12.65 21.22 -2.24
C ASN A 227 11.89 21.50 -0.93
N LEU A 228 11.87 20.54 -0.01
CA LEU A 228 11.28 20.65 1.32
C LEU A 228 12.41 20.65 2.37
N ALA A 229 12.70 21.80 2.97
CA ALA A 229 13.97 22.02 3.67
C ALA A 229 14.01 21.53 5.13
N ASN A 230 12.87 21.26 5.77
CA ASN A 230 12.79 20.92 7.19
C ASN A 230 11.76 19.81 7.48
N ILE A 231 11.69 19.43 8.76
CA ILE A 231 10.78 18.41 9.33
C ILE A 231 9.91 18.99 10.45
N THR A 232 9.72 20.31 10.49
CA THR A 232 8.99 20.98 11.59
C THR A 232 7.52 20.56 11.64
N ASP A 233 6.94 20.22 10.49
CA ASP A 233 5.62 19.61 10.38
C ASP A 233 5.57 18.23 11.05
N LEU A 234 6.59 17.40 10.85
CA LEU A 234 6.67 16.07 11.48
C LEU A 234 6.92 16.18 12.99
N GLN A 235 7.74 17.13 13.42
CA GLN A 235 7.93 17.44 14.84
C GLN A 235 6.60 17.91 15.47
N CYS A 236 5.82 18.73 14.77
CA CYS A 236 4.49 19.13 15.22
C CYS A 236 3.57 17.91 15.42
N ILE A 237 3.54 16.98 14.47
CA ILE A 237 2.77 15.72 14.58
C ILE A 237 3.28 14.86 15.74
N HIS A 238 4.59 14.77 15.93
CA HIS A 238 5.21 13.98 16.98
C HIS A 238 4.92 14.52 18.39
N ASP A 239 5.18 15.81 18.60
CA ASP A 239 5.26 16.43 19.92
C ASP A 239 3.88 16.76 20.51
N ASN A 240 2.83 16.89 19.66
CA ASN A 240 1.51 17.32 20.10
C ASN A 240 0.53 16.15 20.19
N PRO A 241 -0.32 16.06 21.23
CA PRO A 241 -1.44 15.13 21.24
C PRO A 241 -2.42 15.47 20.11
N PHE A 242 -2.99 14.45 19.46
CA PHE A 242 -3.96 14.69 18.39
C PHE A 242 -5.26 15.26 18.96
N ILE A 243 -5.81 16.25 18.27
CA ILE A 243 -7.02 16.94 18.72
C ILE A 243 -8.24 16.06 18.48
N ARG A 244 -9.21 16.09 19.38
CA ARG A 244 -10.50 15.39 19.23
C ARG A 244 -11.60 16.42 19.05
N MET A 245 -12.38 16.27 18.00
CA MET A 245 -13.43 17.19 17.62
C MET A 245 -14.63 16.40 17.12
N SER A 246 -15.83 16.68 17.62
CA SER A 246 -17.03 16.05 17.05
C SER A 246 -17.32 16.62 15.66
N TYR A 247 -17.99 15.85 14.80
CA TYR A 247 -18.44 16.32 13.50
C TYR A 247 -19.24 17.64 13.63
N SER A 248 -20.17 17.72 14.57
CA SER A 248 -20.99 18.93 14.80
C SER A 248 -20.14 20.15 15.18
N ALA A 249 -19.08 19.96 15.97
CA ALA A 249 -18.14 21.03 16.29
C ALA A 249 -17.33 21.46 15.05
N ALA A 250 -16.89 20.49 14.24
CA ALA A 250 -16.18 20.76 12.99
C ALA A 250 -17.05 21.57 12.00
N VAL A 251 -18.30 21.17 11.80
CA VAL A 251 -19.28 21.91 10.98
C VAL A 251 -19.47 23.33 11.53
N THR A 252 -19.64 23.48 12.84
CA THR A 252 -19.78 24.81 13.46
C THR A 252 -18.58 25.72 13.18
N ILE A 253 -17.36 25.19 13.25
CA ILE A 253 -16.13 25.94 12.91
C ILE A 253 -16.13 26.31 11.43
N LEU A 254 -16.42 25.36 10.54
CA LEU A 254 -16.46 25.58 9.10
C LEU A 254 -17.48 26.67 8.71
N THR A 255 -18.70 26.59 9.22
CA THR A 255 -19.76 27.58 8.93
C THR A 255 -19.39 28.97 9.43
N ARG A 256 -18.78 29.09 10.62
CA ARG A 256 -18.30 30.39 11.14
C ARG A 256 -17.21 31.03 10.26
N HIS A 257 -16.48 30.22 9.51
CA HIS A 257 -15.44 30.66 8.59
C HIS A 257 -15.90 30.72 7.13
N GLY A 258 -17.22 30.65 6.88
CA GLY A 258 -17.81 30.87 5.56
C GLY A 258 -17.79 29.65 4.63
N PHE A 259 -17.55 28.45 5.14
CA PHE A 259 -17.71 27.22 4.38
C PHE A 259 -19.16 26.73 4.43
N ASP A 260 -19.64 26.24 3.29
CA ASP A 260 -20.91 25.52 3.20
C ASP A 260 -20.66 24.02 3.33
N VAL A 261 -21.28 23.38 4.32
CA VAL A 261 -21.13 21.94 4.56
C VAL A 261 -22.44 21.26 4.19
N ASN A 262 -22.41 20.52 3.09
CA ASN A 262 -23.54 19.72 2.68
C ASN A 262 -23.72 18.54 3.67
N PRO A 263 -24.87 18.45 4.35
CA PRO A 263 -25.14 17.40 5.33
C PRO A 263 -25.15 15.99 4.72
N ASP A 264 -25.41 15.86 3.41
CA ASP A 264 -25.54 14.57 2.71
C ASP A 264 -24.21 14.01 2.21
N SER A 265 -23.17 14.84 2.11
CA SER A 265 -21.86 14.43 1.55
C SER A 265 -20.71 14.44 2.57
N GLY A 266 -20.98 14.82 3.83
CA GLY A 266 -19.94 14.96 4.84
C GLY A 266 -18.94 16.09 4.55
N LEU A 267 -17.70 15.93 5.04
CA LEU A 267 -16.65 16.94 4.88
C LEU A 267 -15.93 16.77 3.52
N SER A 268 -15.75 17.88 2.81
CA SER A 268 -14.92 17.89 1.60
C SER A 268 -13.43 17.94 1.95
N LYS A 269 -12.56 17.61 1.00
CA LYS A 269 -11.10 17.75 1.17
C LYS A 269 -10.68 19.16 1.56
N GLN A 270 -11.37 20.18 1.04
CA GLN A 270 -11.10 21.57 1.40
C GLN A 270 -11.46 21.85 2.86
N HIS A 271 -12.56 21.29 3.36
CA HIS A 271 -12.98 21.41 4.75
C HIS A 271 -11.96 20.73 5.67
N GLU A 272 -11.54 19.51 5.33
CA GLU A 272 -10.55 18.76 6.11
C GLU A 272 -9.22 19.52 6.25
N LEU A 273 -8.66 19.99 5.13
CA LEU A 273 -7.40 20.73 5.12
C LEU A 273 -7.52 22.08 5.84
N PHE A 274 -8.69 22.72 5.76
CA PHE A 274 -8.95 23.94 6.54
C PHE A 274 -8.93 23.66 8.04
N LEU A 275 -9.59 22.59 8.51
CA LEU A 275 -9.62 22.23 9.93
C LEU A 275 -8.22 21.93 10.47
N VAL A 276 -7.43 21.15 9.74
CA VAL A 276 -6.02 20.88 10.11
C VAL A 276 -5.21 22.17 10.18
N LYS A 277 -5.41 23.10 9.23
CA LYS A 277 -4.75 24.41 9.27
C LYS A 277 -5.22 25.27 10.45
N TYR A 278 -6.51 25.24 10.76
CA TYR A 278 -7.11 25.96 11.89
C TYR A 278 -6.50 25.55 13.24
N THR A 279 -6.03 24.31 13.33
CA THR A 279 -5.37 23.75 14.52
C THR A 279 -3.84 23.79 14.46
N ASN A 280 -3.28 24.72 13.68
CA ASN A 280 -1.82 24.88 13.51
C ASN A 280 -1.11 23.62 12.99
N ASN A 281 -1.78 22.84 12.13
CA ASN A 281 -1.28 21.60 11.52
C ASN A 281 -1.10 20.43 12.50
N VAL A 282 -1.69 20.50 13.71
CA VAL A 282 -1.81 19.33 14.59
C VAL A 282 -2.88 18.40 14.00
N PRO A 283 -2.63 17.07 13.88
CA PRO A 283 -3.65 16.15 13.40
C PRO A 283 -4.91 16.14 14.27
N ILE A 284 -6.06 15.91 13.63
CA ILE A 284 -7.38 15.98 14.28
C ILE A 284 -8.15 14.69 14.02
N PHE A 285 -8.67 14.09 15.06
CA PHE A 285 -9.75 13.12 15.00
C PHE A 285 -11.10 13.83 14.92
N ILE A 286 -11.83 13.62 13.82
CA ILE A 286 -13.23 13.98 13.70
C ILE A 286 -14.07 12.77 14.11
N ILE A 287 -14.82 12.88 15.19
CA ILE A 287 -15.60 11.79 15.78
C ILE A 287 -17.11 12.04 15.72
N ASN A 288 -17.90 10.97 15.90
CA ASN A 288 -19.36 11.02 16.01
C ASN A 288 -20.00 11.61 14.75
N TRP A 289 -20.02 10.83 13.68
CA TRP A 289 -20.47 11.24 12.37
C TRP A 289 -21.97 10.98 12.17
N PRO A 290 -22.67 11.74 11.30
CA PRO A 290 -24.03 11.43 10.92
C PRO A 290 -24.13 10.02 10.31
N LYS A 291 -25.15 9.26 10.71
CA LYS A 291 -25.33 7.85 10.32
C LYS A 291 -25.39 7.68 8.79
N HIS A 292 -26.06 8.56 8.07
CA HIS A 292 -26.33 8.41 6.64
C HIS A 292 -25.10 8.62 5.74
N VAL A 293 -24.03 9.23 6.25
CA VAL A 293 -22.76 9.42 5.51
C VAL A 293 -21.69 8.39 5.88
N LYS A 294 -22.04 7.38 6.68
CA LYS A 294 -21.12 6.32 7.12
C LYS A 294 -21.68 4.92 6.82
N PRO A 295 -20.81 3.91 6.70
CA PRO A 295 -21.23 2.55 6.36
C PRO A 295 -22.17 1.92 7.41
N PHE A 296 -22.99 0.96 6.96
CA PHE A 296 -24.01 0.28 7.76
C PHE A 296 -23.49 -0.41 9.03
N TYR A 297 -22.20 -0.78 9.05
CA TYR A 297 -21.60 -1.54 10.13
C TYR A 297 -21.12 -0.66 11.31
N MET A 298 -21.25 0.67 11.23
CA MET A 298 -20.82 1.55 12.32
C MET A 298 -21.85 1.56 13.45
N LYS A 299 -21.39 1.40 14.70
CA LYS A 299 -22.24 1.38 15.90
C LYS A 299 -22.96 2.71 16.08
N ARG A 300 -24.27 2.67 16.31
CA ARG A 300 -25.06 3.87 16.62
C ARG A 300 -24.64 4.46 17.96
N SER A 301 -24.65 5.79 18.07
CA SER A 301 -24.40 6.45 19.35
C SER A 301 -25.59 6.24 20.29
N GLY A 302 -25.30 5.94 21.56
CA GLY A 302 -26.32 5.88 22.61
C GLY A 302 -26.82 7.27 23.04
N GLU A 303 -26.09 8.33 22.72
CA GLU A 303 -26.45 9.72 23.05
C GLU A 303 -27.31 10.38 21.96
N ASP A 304 -27.02 10.08 20.69
CA ASP A 304 -27.71 10.63 19.52
C ASP A 304 -27.90 9.53 18.46
N PRO A 305 -29.12 8.97 18.29
CA PRO A 305 -29.39 7.89 17.34
C PRO A 305 -29.14 8.24 15.87
N ASP A 306 -29.04 9.53 15.52
CA ASP A 306 -28.71 9.99 14.18
C ASP A 306 -27.20 10.07 13.92
N GLN A 307 -26.38 9.74 14.94
CA GLN A 307 -24.93 9.64 14.86
C GLN A 307 -24.43 8.21 15.03
N VAL A 308 -23.25 7.95 14.48
CA VAL A 308 -22.49 6.72 14.66
C VAL A 308 -21.13 7.00 15.26
N LEU A 309 -20.61 6.04 16.01
CA LEU A 309 -19.30 6.08 16.67
C LEU A 309 -18.17 5.81 15.65
N ALA A 310 -18.07 6.69 14.66
CA ALA A 310 -17.03 6.69 13.64
C ALA A 310 -15.96 7.75 13.96
N VAL A 311 -14.77 7.56 13.40
CA VAL A 311 -13.63 8.47 13.53
C VAL A 311 -12.86 8.57 12.21
N ASP A 312 -12.52 9.80 11.82
CA ASP A 312 -11.58 10.08 10.73
C ASP A 312 -10.38 10.88 11.27
N LEU A 313 -9.16 10.44 10.99
CA LEU A 313 -7.93 11.18 11.32
C LEU A 313 -7.51 12.05 10.14
N LEU A 314 -7.58 13.36 10.35
CA LEU A 314 -7.12 14.37 9.40
C LEU A 314 -5.68 14.78 9.71
N CYS A 315 -4.81 14.70 8.71
CA CYS A 315 -3.42 15.11 8.79
C CYS A 315 -3.12 16.25 7.82
N PRO A 316 -2.00 16.97 8.03
CA PRO A 316 -1.50 17.94 7.06
C PRO A 316 -1.30 17.31 5.68
N LEU A 317 -1.25 18.15 4.64
CA LEU A 317 -1.05 17.77 3.22
C LEU A 317 -2.20 17.00 2.57
N VAL A 318 -2.72 15.95 3.20
CA VAL A 318 -3.64 14.99 2.56
C VAL A 318 -5.06 15.01 3.11
N GLY A 319 -5.31 15.64 4.26
CA GLY A 319 -6.57 15.53 4.99
C GLY A 319 -6.68 14.13 5.60
N GLU A 320 -7.78 13.43 5.38
CA GLU A 320 -8.01 12.08 5.89
C GLU A 320 -6.89 11.07 5.53
N VAL A 321 -6.24 10.50 6.55
CA VAL A 321 -5.26 9.40 6.47
C VAL A 321 -5.82 8.08 7.00
N CYS A 322 -6.70 8.16 7.99
CA CYS A 322 -7.29 7.01 8.67
C CYS A 322 -8.79 7.20 8.79
N GLY A 323 -9.56 6.15 8.50
CA GLY A 323 -10.99 6.05 8.83
C GLY A 323 -11.22 4.85 9.73
N GLY A 324 -12.17 4.93 10.65
CA GLY A 324 -12.46 3.85 11.59
C GLY A 324 -13.74 4.07 12.37
N GLY A 325 -14.02 3.16 13.30
CA GLY A 325 -15.16 3.27 14.20
C GLY A 325 -15.40 2.01 15.01
N LEU A 326 -16.34 2.11 15.94
CA LEU A 326 -16.87 0.95 16.64
C LEU A 326 -17.89 0.24 15.74
N ARG A 327 -17.98 -1.08 15.86
CA ARG A 327 -18.83 -1.91 15.01
C ARG A 327 -20.18 -2.14 15.67
N GLU A 328 -21.23 -2.11 14.88
CA GLU A 328 -22.58 -2.44 15.36
C GLU A 328 -22.59 -3.90 15.83
N ASP A 329 -22.76 -4.05 17.13
CA ASP A 329 -22.73 -5.31 17.84
C ASP A 329 -24.14 -5.78 18.22
N ASP A 330 -25.17 -4.92 18.13
CA ASP A 330 -26.55 -5.35 18.30
C ASP A 330 -27.05 -6.09 17.04
N TYR A 331 -27.46 -7.35 17.25
CA TYR A 331 -27.97 -8.21 16.19
C TYR A 331 -29.19 -7.61 15.46
N SER A 332 -30.15 -7.07 16.20
CA SER A 332 -31.44 -6.61 15.65
C SER A 332 -31.27 -5.30 14.88
N ILE A 333 -30.41 -4.41 15.37
CA ILE A 333 -30.06 -3.16 14.70
C ILE A 333 -29.31 -3.46 13.40
N LEU A 334 -28.31 -4.36 13.44
CA LEU A 334 -27.57 -4.72 12.25
C LEU A 334 -28.45 -5.44 11.22
N GLN A 335 -29.28 -6.39 11.66
CA GLN A 335 -30.21 -7.12 10.78
C GLN A 335 -31.19 -6.18 10.08
N SER A 336 -31.83 -5.27 10.82
CA SER A 336 -32.75 -4.30 10.23
C SER A 336 -32.06 -3.40 9.20
N THR A 337 -30.85 -2.93 9.52
CA THR A 337 -30.06 -2.09 8.61
C THR A 337 -29.67 -2.85 7.34
N LEU A 338 -29.26 -4.12 7.44
CA LEU A 338 -28.94 -4.97 6.29
C LEU A 338 -30.17 -5.26 5.42
N TYR A 339 -31.33 -5.47 6.05
CA TYR A 339 -32.59 -5.67 5.35
C TYR A 339 -33.00 -4.43 4.57
N GLU A 340 -32.95 -3.25 5.20
CA GLU A 340 -33.27 -1.96 4.57
C GLU A 340 -32.40 -1.65 3.34
N GLN A 341 -31.15 -2.11 3.35
CA GLN A 341 -30.21 -1.91 2.23
C GLN A 341 -30.21 -3.05 1.21
N GLY A 342 -31.01 -4.11 1.41
CA GLY A 342 -31.03 -5.28 0.52
C GLY A 342 -29.73 -6.09 0.54
N LEU A 343 -28.97 -6.04 1.64
CA LEU A 343 -27.67 -6.70 1.79
C LEU A 343 -27.73 -7.98 2.63
N GLN A 344 -28.86 -8.28 3.27
CA GLN A 344 -28.97 -9.36 4.25
C GLN A 344 -28.51 -10.72 3.71
N GLU A 345 -29.04 -11.19 2.57
CA GLU A 345 -28.69 -12.51 2.02
C GLU A 345 -27.19 -12.68 1.75
N LYS A 346 -26.49 -11.60 1.36
CA LYS A 346 -25.04 -11.61 1.08
C LYS A 346 -24.19 -11.56 2.36
N LEU A 347 -24.75 -11.02 3.44
CA LEU A 347 -24.05 -10.72 4.68
C LEU A 347 -24.58 -11.49 5.89
N ASP A 348 -25.37 -12.55 5.67
CA ASP A 348 -25.86 -13.40 6.75
C ASP A 348 -24.72 -13.98 7.59
N TRP A 349 -23.61 -14.41 6.95
CA TRP A 349 -22.42 -14.88 7.65
C TRP A 349 -21.81 -13.81 8.58
N TYR A 350 -21.88 -12.54 8.18
CA TYR A 350 -21.36 -11.41 8.95
C TYR A 350 -22.30 -11.02 10.10
N LEU A 351 -23.61 -11.16 9.89
CA LEU A 351 -24.64 -11.02 10.91
C LEU A 351 -24.53 -12.15 11.96
N GLU A 352 -24.16 -13.37 11.55
CA GLU A 352 -23.93 -14.51 12.47
C GLU A 352 -22.80 -14.28 13.47
N LEU A 353 -21.85 -13.39 13.16
CA LEU A 353 -20.81 -12.96 14.10
C LEU A 353 -21.40 -12.36 15.39
N ARG A 354 -22.65 -11.88 15.35
CA ARG A 354 -23.37 -11.30 16.50
C ARG A 354 -24.16 -12.34 17.31
N LYS A 355 -24.28 -13.59 16.83
CA LYS A 355 -25.08 -14.65 17.50
C LYS A 355 -24.28 -15.47 18.51
N PHE A 356 -23.01 -15.79 18.21
CA PHE A 356 -22.26 -16.80 18.95
C PHE A 356 -21.10 -16.19 19.73
N GLY A 357 -21.36 -15.72 20.96
CA GLY A 357 -20.33 -15.14 21.82
C GLY A 357 -19.86 -13.77 21.33
N ASN A 358 -20.81 -12.93 20.93
CA ASN A 358 -20.52 -11.59 20.43
C ASN A 358 -19.89 -10.70 21.49
N VAL A 359 -19.00 -9.82 21.04
CA VAL A 359 -18.28 -8.84 21.85
C VAL A 359 -18.26 -7.52 21.08
N PRO A 360 -18.22 -6.36 21.77
CA PRO A 360 -18.02 -5.09 21.09
C PRO A 360 -16.64 -5.09 20.44
N THR A 361 -16.60 -4.67 19.17
CA THR A 361 -15.34 -4.52 18.43
C THR A 361 -15.23 -3.12 17.86
N GLY A 362 -14.01 -2.73 17.54
CA GLY A 362 -13.75 -1.53 16.76
C GLY A 362 -12.42 -1.62 16.05
N GLY A 363 -12.28 -0.83 15.00
CA GLY A 363 -11.12 -0.91 14.15
C GLY A 363 -11.00 0.28 13.23
N PHE A 364 -9.92 0.26 12.45
CA PHE A 364 -9.52 1.38 11.61
C PHE A 364 -8.74 0.90 10.40
N GLY A 365 -8.75 1.71 9.35
CA GLY A 365 -7.95 1.54 8.14
C GLY A 365 -7.10 2.78 7.88
N VAL A 366 -5.79 2.59 7.71
CA VAL A 366 -4.84 3.63 7.27
C VAL A 366 -4.42 3.35 5.84
N GLY A 367 -4.63 4.32 4.96
CA GLY A 367 -4.09 4.26 3.60
C GLY A 367 -2.57 4.45 3.64
N LEU A 368 -1.80 3.39 3.38
CA LEU A 368 -0.33 3.41 3.49
C LEU A 368 0.26 4.52 2.60
N GLU A 369 -0.22 4.67 1.36
CA GLU A 369 0.27 5.71 0.47
C GLU A 369 0.05 7.12 1.04
N ARG A 370 -1.14 7.41 1.59
CA ARG A 370 -1.40 8.72 2.22
C ARG A 370 -0.53 8.94 3.45
N PHE A 371 -0.32 7.90 4.26
CA PHE A 371 0.58 8.00 5.40
C PHE A 371 2.03 8.30 4.96
N VAL A 372 2.51 7.63 3.91
CA VAL A 372 3.82 7.92 3.31
C VAL A 372 3.88 9.34 2.74
N GLN A 373 2.80 9.85 2.13
CA GLN A 373 2.74 11.25 1.67
C GLN A 373 2.97 12.23 2.82
N VAL A 374 2.31 12.02 3.97
CA VAL A 374 2.47 12.88 5.16
C VAL A 374 3.89 12.83 5.69
N VAL A 375 4.43 11.63 5.94
CA VAL A 375 5.78 11.48 6.52
C VAL A 375 6.86 12.04 5.59
N LEU A 376 6.73 11.81 4.28
CA LEU A 376 7.74 12.25 3.31
C LEU A 376 7.52 13.68 2.80
N GLY A 377 6.33 14.26 2.98
CA GLY A 377 5.94 15.54 2.38
C GLY A 377 5.72 15.44 0.86
N GLN A 378 5.35 14.28 0.34
CA GLN A 378 5.14 14.06 -1.10
C GLN A 378 3.71 14.39 -1.52
N GLU A 379 3.52 15.43 -2.32
CA GLU A 379 2.18 15.93 -2.69
C GLU A 379 1.36 14.98 -3.56
N ASN A 380 2.01 14.19 -4.42
CA ASN A 380 1.33 13.34 -5.39
C ASN A 380 1.43 11.87 -5.00
N ILE A 381 0.28 11.24 -4.75
CA ILE A 381 0.18 9.85 -4.31
C ILE A 381 0.80 8.85 -5.32
N LYS A 382 0.88 9.24 -6.59
CA LYS A 382 1.47 8.41 -7.67
C LYS A 382 3.00 8.27 -7.55
N ASP A 383 3.60 9.10 -6.71
CA ASP A 383 5.03 9.14 -6.48
C ASP A 383 5.43 8.48 -5.14
N VAL A 384 4.48 7.95 -4.37
CA VAL A 384 4.75 7.20 -3.13
C VAL A 384 4.63 5.68 -3.26
N ILE A 385 4.36 5.18 -4.47
CA ILE A 385 4.25 3.75 -4.80
C ILE A 385 5.06 3.44 -6.07
N PRO A 386 5.75 2.29 -6.21
CA PRO A 386 6.62 1.99 -7.36
C PRO A 386 5.98 2.00 -8.74
N TYR A 387 4.74 1.53 -8.85
CA TYR A 387 4.00 1.46 -10.12
C TYR A 387 2.52 1.80 -9.87
N PRO A 388 2.15 3.09 -9.84
CA PRO A 388 0.79 3.50 -9.52
C PRO A 388 -0.21 2.95 -10.55
N ARG A 389 -1.42 2.63 -10.09
CA ARG A 389 -2.58 2.38 -10.95
C ARG A 389 -3.60 3.48 -10.73
N TYR A 390 -4.11 4.03 -11.83
CA TYR A 390 -5.13 5.07 -11.85
C TYR A 390 -5.76 5.09 -13.25
N PRO A 391 -6.88 5.82 -13.48
CA PRO A 391 -7.60 5.74 -14.75
C PRO A 391 -6.72 5.94 -15.99
N HIS A 392 -6.83 5.01 -16.94
CA HIS A 392 -6.03 4.87 -18.17
C HIS A 392 -4.53 4.59 -17.99
N HIS A 393 -4.08 4.19 -16.80
CA HIS A 393 -2.67 3.95 -16.48
C HIS A 393 -2.46 2.57 -15.83
N CYS A 394 -2.38 1.56 -16.69
CA CYS A 394 -2.05 0.16 -16.34
C CYS A 394 -0.98 -0.45 -17.29
N LYS A 395 -0.42 0.35 -18.21
CA LYS A 395 0.57 -0.14 -19.18
C LYS A 395 1.94 -0.32 -18.51
N LEU A 396 2.55 -1.48 -18.72
CA LEU A 396 3.94 -1.76 -18.30
C LEU A 396 4.98 -1.21 -19.29
N TYR A 397 4.57 -0.89 -20.52
CA TYR A 397 5.45 -0.50 -21.62
C TYR A 397 5.29 0.98 -21.99
N VAL A 398 6.43 1.66 -22.09
CA VAL A 398 6.58 2.98 -22.74
C VAL A 398 7.19 2.69 -24.10
N PRO A 399 6.66 3.24 -25.22
CA PRO A 399 7.26 3.04 -26.54
C PRO A 399 8.76 3.29 -26.46
N THR A 400 9.55 2.31 -26.91
CA THR A 400 11.00 2.38 -27.09
C THR A 400 11.42 3.79 -27.46
N LEU A 401 12.41 4.32 -26.73
CA LEU A 401 13.19 5.49 -27.15
C LEU A 401 13.45 5.35 -28.64
N SER A 402 12.74 6.14 -29.45
CA SER A 402 12.89 6.10 -30.90
C SER A 402 14.38 6.22 -31.21
N PRO A 403 14.97 5.33 -32.04
CA PRO A 403 16.34 5.54 -32.46
C PRO A 403 16.40 6.93 -33.09
N ILE A 404 17.27 7.78 -32.53
CA ILE A 404 17.45 9.16 -32.98
C ILE A 404 17.59 9.12 -34.50
N LYS A 405 16.71 9.85 -35.19
CA LYS A 405 16.81 10.03 -36.64
C LYS A 405 18.22 10.57 -36.91
N SER A 406 18.92 9.93 -37.82
CA SER A 406 20.35 10.11 -38.14
C SER A 406 20.72 11.46 -38.76
N LYS A 407 20.09 12.58 -38.35
CA LYS A 407 20.34 13.91 -38.90
C LYS A 407 21.15 14.85 -38.00
N ASP A 408 21.35 14.53 -36.72
CA ASP A 408 22.17 15.33 -35.82
C ASP A 408 23.54 14.68 -35.52
N ARG A 409 24.26 14.24 -36.57
CA ARG A 409 25.72 14.09 -36.47
C ARG A 409 26.32 15.49 -36.55
N MET A 410 26.47 16.15 -35.40
CA MET A 410 27.46 17.22 -35.29
C MET A 410 28.83 16.59 -35.56
N SER A 411 29.51 17.10 -36.58
CA SER A 411 30.88 16.75 -36.93
C SER A 411 31.80 16.98 -35.73
N LEU A 412 32.47 15.93 -35.28
CA LEU A 412 33.60 16.03 -34.37
C LEU A 412 34.70 16.88 -35.04
N PRO A 413 35.33 17.84 -34.33
CA PRO A 413 36.48 18.55 -34.86
C PRO A 413 37.65 17.56 -35.02
N THR A 414 38.18 17.48 -36.22
CA THR A 414 39.45 16.82 -36.51
C THR A 414 40.58 17.74 -36.08
N HIS A 415 41.32 17.36 -35.04
CA HIS A 415 42.64 17.94 -34.80
C HIS A 415 43.69 17.10 -35.53
N PRO A 416 44.54 17.71 -36.37
CA PRO A 416 45.71 17.06 -36.91
C PRO A 416 46.81 17.10 -35.83
N ASP A 417 47.38 15.94 -35.48
CA ASP A 417 48.83 15.77 -35.36
C ASP A 417 49.20 14.41 -34.73
N SER A 418 50.24 13.82 -35.34
CA SER A 418 51.10 12.71 -34.88
C SER A 418 50.72 11.25 -35.15
N PRO A 419 51.74 10.39 -35.38
CA PRO A 419 51.84 9.62 -36.62
C PRO A 419 51.64 8.12 -36.44
N ALA A 420 51.48 7.50 -37.60
CA ALA A 420 51.37 6.08 -37.86
C ALA A 420 52.24 5.18 -36.96
N ASN A 421 51.62 4.11 -36.44
CA ASN A 421 52.28 2.82 -36.39
C ASN A 421 51.35 1.76 -37.01
N SER A 422 51.77 1.35 -38.19
CA SER A 422 51.29 0.21 -38.96
C SER A 422 51.55 -1.10 -38.20
N PHE A 423 50.54 -1.96 -38.09
CA PHE A 423 50.75 -3.39 -38.29
C PHE A 423 49.50 -4.04 -38.92
N CYS A 424 49.73 -4.57 -40.12
CA CYS A 424 49.02 -5.63 -40.85
C CYS A 424 48.46 -6.75 -39.93
N SER A 425 47.46 -7.57 -40.29
CA SER A 425 46.82 -7.88 -41.57
C SER A 425 45.61 -8.80 -41.32
N SER A 426 44.61 -8.70 -42.21
CA SER A 426 43.81 -9.78 -42.81
C SER A 426 43.24 -10.91 -41.93
N ASN A 427 41.91 -11.11 -41.94
CA ASN A 427 41.27 -11.86 -43.02
C ASN A 427 39.73 -11.85 -42.94
N ASN A 428 39.14 -11.82 -44.13
CA ASN A 428 37.72 -11.83 -44.44
C ASN A 428 37.23 -13.28 -44.67
N SER A 429 36.05 -13.63 -44.16
CA SER A 429 35.08 -14.53 -44.82
C SER A 429 33.80 -14.60 -43.97
N LYS A 430 32.66 -14.10 -44.44
CA LYS A 430 31.60 -14.86 -45.16
C LYS A 430 31.20 -16.12 -44.37
N GLN A 431 29.95 -16.38 -43.94
CA GLN A 431 28.67 -16.22 -44.65
C GLN A 431 27.49 -16.73 -43.78
N LYS A 432 26.31 -16.13 -44.02
CA LYS A 432 24.96 -16.72 -44.15
C LYS A 432 24.20 -17.36 -42.96
N LEU A 433 23.09 -16.66 -42.67
CA LEU A 433 21.74 -17.17 -42.35
C LEU A 433 21.38 -18.52 -43.00
N VAL A 434 20.68 -19.38 -42.23
CA VAL A 434 19.50 -20.16 -42.69
C VAL A 434 18.48 -20.30 -41.54
N ARG A 435 17.20 -20.04 -41.86
CA ARG A 435 15.98 -20.27 -41.07
C ARG A 435 15.27 -21.55 -41.55
N HIS A 436 14.72 -22.38 -40.65
CA HIS A 436 13.36 -23.02 -40.67
C HIS A 436 13.28 -24.10 -39.56
N TRP A 437 12.30 -24.12 -38.63
CA TRP A 437 10.91 -24.66 -38.73
C TRP A 437 10.89 -26.08 -39.36
N LEU A 438 10.43 -27.18 -38.75
CA LEU A 438 9.28 -27.52 -37.89
C LEU A 438 9.49 -28.94 -37.33
N GLY A 439 8.74 -29.35 -36.30
CA GLY A 439 8.35 -30.76 -36.16
C GLY A 439 8.09 -31.25 -34.75
N HIS A 440 6.82 -31.17 -34.32
CA HIS A 440 6.26 -31.97 -33.22
C HIS A 440 6.40 -33.48 -33.52
N GLN A 441 6.77 -34.29 -32.51
CA GLN A 441 6.01 -35.48 -32.14
C GLN A 441 6.44 -36.06 -30.78
N THR A 442 5.42 -36.51 -30.06
CA THR A 442 5.38 -37.12 -28.72
C THR A 442 5.70 -38.62 -28.75
N ILE A 443 6.13 -39.14 -27.58
CA ILE A 443 5.77 -40.44 -26.93
C ILE A 443 7.00 -41.15 -26.31
N GLY A 444 6.96 -41.28 -24.97
CA GLY A 444 6.91 -42.58 -24.30
C GLY A 444 8.18 -43.42 -24.05
N SER A 445 8.57 -43.41 -22.77
CA SER A 445 8.89 -44.58 -21.94
C SER A 445 10.31 -45.20 -21.90
N SER A 446 10.88 -45.09 -20.69
CA SER A 446 11.55 -46.13 -19.89
C SER A 446 13.03 -46.49 -20.12
N ARG A 447 13.67 -46.68 -18.95
CA ARG A 447 14.89 -47.43 -18.59
C ARG A 447 16.25 -46.72 -18.56
N THR A 448 16.57 -46.29 -17.34
CA THR A 448 17.77 -46.63 -16.54
C THR A 448 19.16 -46.57 -17.18
N VAL A 449 19.98 -45.62 -16.72
CA VAL A 449 21.44 -45.81 -16.53
C VAL A 449 21.86 -45.14 -15.21
N SER A 450 22.73 -45.85 -14.49
CA SER A 450 23.19 -45.64 -13.13
C SER A 450 24.05 -44.40 -12.88
N THR A 451 23.85 -43.88 -11.66
CA THR A 451 24.74 -43.16 -10.74
C THR A 451 26.25 -43.04 -11.06
N VAL A 452 26.76 -41.80 -11.03
CA VAL A 452 27.98 -41.44 -10.30
C VAL A 452 27.67 -40.19 -9.47
N ALA A 453 27.68 -40.34 -8.15
CA ALA A 453 27.36 -39.30 -7.18
C ALA A 453 28.60 -38.43 -6.88
N ALA A 454 28.41 -37.11 -6.85
CA ALA A 454 29.33 -36.19 -6.19
C ALA A 454 28.97 -36.10 -4.69
N PRO A 455 29.94 -35.96 -3.77
CA PRO A 455 29.67 -35.91 -2.34
C PRO A 455 28.94 -34.61 -1.96
N PRO A 456 28.00 -34.64 -0.99
CA PRO A 456 27.35 -33.44 -0.49
C PRO A 456 28.31 -32.62 0.39
N PRO A 457 28.13 -31.28 0.45
CA PRO A 457 28.91 -30.42 1.34
C PRO A 457 28.55 -30.68 2.81
N ALA A 458 29.55 -30.51 3.68
CA ALA A 458 29.44 -30.73 5.13
C ALA A 458 28.36 -29.83 5.78
N PRO A 459 27.67 -30.31 6.83
CA PRO A 459 26.65 -29.53 7.52
C PRO A 459 27.27 -28.44 8.40
N SER A 460 26.75 -27.21 8.29
CA SER A 460 27.00 -26.11 9.23
C SER A 460 26.45 -26.45 10.63
N PRO A 461 27.09 -25.99 11.72
CA PRO A 461 26.65 -26.31 13.07
C PRO A 461 25.28 -25.69 13.38
N VAL A 462 24.35 -26.55 13.78
CA VAL A 462 23.03 -26.19 14.34
C VAL A 462 23.24 -25.72 15.77
N PHE A 463 22.96 -24.45 16.05
CA PHE A 463 22.80 -23.97 17.42
C PHE A 463 21.44 -24.44 17.94
N ILE A 464 21.45 -25.44 18.81
CA ILE A 464 20.29 -25.87 19.59
C ILE A 464 20.16 -24.89 20.76
N CYS A 465 19.23 -23.95 20.68
CA CYS A 465 18.75 -23.23 21.86
C CYS A 465 17.85 -24.18 22.67
N ALA A 466 18.33 -24.61 23.84
CA ALA A 466 17.50 -25.29 24.83
C ALA A 466 16.41 -24.34 25.36
N PRO A 467 15.19 -24.83 25.65
CA PRO A 467 14.13 -24.00 26.23
C PRO A 467 14.47 -23.67 27.70
N ALA A 468 14.38 -22.39 28.05
CA ALA A 468 14.51 -21.92 29.43
C ALA A 468 13.31 -22.42 30.28
N PRO A 469 13.52 -22.79 31.56
CA PRO A 469 12.44 -23.24 32.42
C PRO A 469 11.50 -22.09 32.81
N PHE A 470 10.19 -22.37 32.74
CA PHE A 470 9.12 -21.52 33.26
C PHE A 470 9.31 -21.31 34.76
N TYR A 471 9.68 -20.08 35.16
CA TYR A 471 9.51 -19.61 36.53
C TYR A 471 8.15 -18.92 36.65
N THR A 472 7.22 -19.60 37.30
CA THR A 472 6.02 -18.98 37.86
C THR A 472 6.43 -18.23 39.13
N SER A 473 6.35 -16.89 39.11
CA SER A 473 6.37 -16.08 40.34
C SER A 473 4.99 -15.49 40.59
N PRO A 474 4.45 -15.58 41.83
CA PRO A 474 3.17 -14.97 42.19
C PRO A 474 3.31 -13.45 42.31
N MET A 475 2.25 -12.74 41.90
CA MET A 475 2.08 -11.32 42.21
C MET A 475 2.10 -11.09 43.72
N ALA A 476 3.00 -10.23 44.18
CA ALA A 476 2.95 -9.63 45.51
C ALA A 476 2.68 -8.13 45.35
N TYR A 477 1.56 -7.67 45.92
CA TYR A 477 1.22 -6.26 46.08
C TYR A 477 2.23 -5.59 47.01
N LEU A 478 2.77 -4.43 46.63
CA LEU A 478 3.57 -3.57 47.50
C LEU A 478 2.82 -2.26 47.77
N THR A 479 2.50 -2.03 49.04
CA THR A 479 2.10 -0.75 49.63
C THR A 479 3.34 0.07 50.03
N PRO A 480 3.23 1.40 50.17
CA PRO A 480 4.39 2.28 50.30
C PRO A 480 4.77 2.54 51.76
N SER A 481 5.87 1.97 52.22
CA SER A 481 6.63 2.48 53.38
C SER A 481 7.99 1.78 53.52
N ASP A 482 9.02 2.60 53.74
CA ASP A 482 10.30 2.31 54.41
C ASP A 482 11.56 1.93 53.58
N ARG A 483 12.35 3.01 53.34
CA ARG A 483 13.80 3.22 53.57
C ARG A 483 14.84 2.23 52.99
N LEU A 484 15.67 2.82 52.12
CA LEU A 484 17.04 2.45 51.74
C LEU A 484 17.94 2.02 52.92
N VAL A 485 18.66 0.91 52.74
CA VAL A 485 20.01 0.70 53.31
C VAL A 485 20.89 0.00 52.25
N LEU A 486 21.98 0.69 51.88
CA LEU A 486 23.09 0.18 51.07
C LEU A 486 23.99 -0.72 51.92
N VAL A 487 24.34 -1.92 51.44
CA VAL A 487 25.63 -2.56 51.76
C VAL A 487 26.11 -3.38 50.56
N LYS A 488 27.24 -2.98 49.98
CA LYS A 488 28.12 -3.82 49.14
C LYS A 488 29.32 -4.26 49.99
N PRO A 489 29.86 -5.45 49.72
CA PRO A 489 31.29 -5.64 49.52
C PRO A 489 31.66 -5.41 48.05
#